data_AF-A0A9W8TZZ1-F1
#
_entry.id   AF-A0A9W8TZZ1-F1
#
_cell.length_a   1.000
_cell.length_b   1.000
_cell.length_c   1.000
_cell.angle_alpha   90.00
_cell.angle_beta   90.00
_cell.angle_gamma   90.00
#
_symmetry.space_group_name_H-M   'P 1'
#
loop_
_entity.id
_entity.type
_entity.pdbx_description
1 polymer ?
#
loop_
_entity_poly.entity_id
_entity_poly.type
_entity_poly.pdbx_seq_one_letter_code
_entity_poly.pdbx_strand_id
1 'polypeptide(L)' 'QFFITTVVTQWLDGKHVVFGEVVKGMDLVKMIESLGSQSGTPKYKVTITDSGTV' A
#
# COMPACT_ATOMS: atom_id res chain seq x y z
N GLN A 1 -0.12 -11.44 -4.16
CA GLN A 1 0.22 -10.43 -3.12
C GLN A 1 0.60 -9.15 -3.85
N PHE A 2 0.36 -7.98 -3.25
CA PHE A 2 0.69 -6.69 -3.83
C PHE A 2 1.09 -5.71 -2.72
N PHE A 3 1.66 -4.58 -3.10
CA PHE A 3 1.94 -3.46 -2.21
C PHE A 3 1.62 -2.14 -2.92
N ILE A 4 1.35 -1.10 -2.13
CA ILE A 4 1.16 0.27 -2.61
C ILE A 4 2.34 1.08 -2.08
N THR A 5 3.01 1.80 -2.96
CA THR A 5 4.16 2.64 -2.58
C THR A 5 3.66 3.97 -2.00
N THR A 6 4.30 4.42 -0.91
CA THR A 6 4.01 5.72 -0.27
C THR A 6 5.07 6.78 -0.60
N VAL A 7 6.19 6.33 -1.18
CA VAL A 7 7.29 7.15 -1.70
C VAL A 7 7.75 6.57 -3.05
N VAL A 8 8.56 7.32 -3.78
CA VAL A 8 9.20 6.83 -5.02
C VAL A 8 10.24 5.75 -4.67
N THR A 9 10.13 4.57 -5.28
CA THR A 9 10.97 3.40 -4.99
C THR A 9 11.68 2.85 -6.25
N GLN A 10 12.50 3.67 -6.90
CA GLN A 10 13.20 3.33 -8.17
C GLN A 10 14.06 2.06 -8.08
N TRP A 11 14.55 1.70 -6.89
CA TRP A 11 15.33 0.47 -6.67
C TRP A 11 14.56 -0.84 -6.89
N LEU A 12 13.23 -0.77 -7.06
CA LEU A 12 12.36 -1.89 -7.37
C LEU A 12 12.10 -2.10 -8.86
N ASP A 13 12.53 -1.15 -9.71
CA ASP A 13 12.30 -1.20 -11.16
C ASP A 13 12.94 -2.46 -11.77
N GLY A 14 12.19 -3.14 -12.64
CA GLY A 14 12.59 -4.42 -13.25
C GLY A 14 12.55 -5.64 -12.32
N LYS A 15 12.33 -5.45 -11.00
CA LYS A 15 12.19 -6.53 -10.02
C LYS A 15 10.74 -6.77 -9.60
N HIS A 16 9.91 -5.72 -9.64
CA HIS A 16 8.48 -5.78 -9.35
C HIS A 16 7.70 -5.17 -10.51
N VAL A 17 6.65 -5.86 -10.95
CA VAL A 17 5.79 -5.38 -12.04
C VAL A 17 4.77 -4.40 -11.47
N VAL A 18 4.81 -3.16 -11.93
CA VAL A 18 3.78 -2.15 -11.63
C VAL A 18 2.61 -2.36 -12.59
N PHE A 19 1.40 -2.49 -12.05
CA PHE A 19 0.19 -2.79 -12.83
C PHE A 19 -0.99 -1.83 -12.60
N GLY A 20 -0.80 -0.77 -11.80
CA GLY A 20 -1.84 0.23 -11.53
C GLY A 20 -1.41 1.28 -10.51
N GLU A 21 -2.27 2.26 -10.27
CA GLU A 21 -2.06 3.35 -9.31
C GLU A 21 -3.33 3.67 -8.51
N VAL A 22 -3.16 4.32 -7.35
CA VAL A 22 -4.28 4.76 -6.51
C VAL A 22 -4.80 6.11 -7.01
N VAL A 23 -5.96 6.10 -7.66
CA VAL A 23 -6.58 7.33 -8.19
C VAL A 23 -7.40 8.12 -7.15
N LYS A 24 -7.88 7.44 -6.08
CA LYS A 24 -8.65 8.03 -4.96
C LYS A 24 -8.30 7.30 -3.67
N GLY A 25 -8.32 8.01 -2.54
CA GLY A 25 -8.10 7.41 -1.21
C GLY A 25 -6.63 7.27 -0.78
N MET A 26 -5.71 8.06 -1.35
CA MET A 26 -4.29 8.03 -0.95
C MET A 26 -4.06 8.50 0.50
N ASP A 27 -4.96 9.32 1.04
CA ASP A 27 -5.02 9.70 2.45
C ASP A 27 -5.30 8.49 3.35
N LEU A 28 -6.19 7.57 2.94
CA LEU A 28 -6.42 6.32 3.66
C LEU A 28 -5.17 5.42 3.61
N VAL A 29 -4.48 5.35 2.47
CA VAL A 29 -3.21 4.62 2.34
C VAL A 29 -2.17 5.16 3.34
N LYS A 30 -2.02 6.49 3.45
CA LYS A 30 -1.13 7.13 4.43
C LYS A 30 -1.55 6.87 5.88
N MET A 31 -2.86 6.84 6.16
CA MET A 31 -3.36 6.46 7.47
C MET A 31 -2.94 5.02 7.81
N ILE A 32 -3.12 4.08 6.89
CA ILE A 32 -2.70 2.68 7.06
C ILE A 32 -1.18 2.58 7.27
N GLU A 33 -0.39 3.33 6.49
CA GLU A 33 1.08 3.41 6.65
C GLU A 33 1.48 3.84 8.07
N SER A 34 0.79 4.83 8.65
CA SER A 34 1.07 5.31 10.01
C SER A 34 0.87 4.26 11.11
N LEU A 35 0.08 3.21 10.83
CA LEU A 35 -0.14 2.08 11.73
C LEU A 35 0.97 1.02 11.62
N GLY A 36 1.90 1.17 10.67
CA GLY A 36 3.04 0.28 10.49
C GLY A 36 4.17 0.49 11.51
N SER A 37 5.25 -0.26 11.30
CA SER A 37 6.51 -0.13 12.02
C SER A 37 7.67 -0.40 11.07
N GLN A 38 8.90 -0.06 11.48
CA GLN A 38 10.09 -0.27 10.66
C GLN A 38 10.34 -1.76 10.34
N SER A 39 9.89 -2.68 11.20
CA SER A 39 9.99 -4.13 10.95
C SER A 39 8.88 -4.68 10.04
N GLY A 40 7.93 -3.84 9.61
CA GLY A 40 6.77 -4.23 8.83
C GLY A 40 5.60 -4.79 9.64
N THR A 41 5.76 -4.99 10.96
CA THR A 41 4.67 -5.45 11.82
C THR A 41 3.66 -4.31 12.06
N PRO A 42 2.36 -4.50 11.75
CA PRO A 42 1.36 -3.47 12.01
C PRO A 42 0.99 -3.43 13.50
N LYS A 43 0.73 -2.23 14.03
CA LYS A 43 0.27 -2.00 15.41
C LYS A 43 -1.17 -2.49 15.63
N TYR A 44 -1.98 -2.44 14.57
CA TYR A 44 -3.38 -2.85 14.58
C TYR A 44 -3.68 -3.72 13.36
N LYS A 45 -4.69 -4.58 13.47
CA LYS A 45 -5.15 -5.38 12.35
C LYS A 45 -5.82 -4.48 11.30
N VAL A 46 -5.26 -4.45 10.10
CA VAL A 46 -5.85 -3.79 8.93
C VAL A 46 -6.41 -4.87 8.02
N THR A 47 -7.66 -4.73 7.57
CA THR A 47 -8.34 -5.75 6.75
C THR A 47 -9.20 -5.06 5.70
N ILE A 48 -9.17 -5.60 4.47
CA ILE A 48 -10.10 -5.21 3.40
C ILE A 48 -11.42 -5.91 3.70
N THR A 49 -12.43 -5.15 4.14
CA THR A 49 -13.73 -5.70 4.53
C THR A 49 -14.65 -5.94 3.33
N ASP A 50 -14.47 -5.18 2.25
CA ASP A 50 -15.21 -5.30 1.00
C ASP A 50 -14.36 -4.79 -0.18
N SER A 51 -14.55 -5.34 -1.38
CA SER A 51 -13.83 -4.94 -2.60
C SER A 51 -14.56 -5.40 -3.86
N GLY A 52 -14.47 -4.62 -4.94
CA GLY A 52 -15.09 -4.96 -6.21
C GLY A 52 -14.70 -3.96 -7.32
N THR A 53 -15.38 -4.06 -8.45
CA THR A 53 -15.29 -3.07 -9.52
C THR A 53 -16.30 -1.95 -9.28
N VAL A 54 -15.96 -0.72 -9.65
CA VAL A 54 -16.90 0.40 -9.69
C VAL A 54 -17.92 0.25 -10.82
#